data_AF-A0A8C5R8N9-F1
#
_entry.id   AF-A0A8C5R8N9-F1
#
_cell.length_a   1.000
_cell.length_b   1.000
_cell.length_c   1.000
_cell.angle_alpha   90.00
_cell.angle_beta   90.00
_cell.angle_gamma   90.00
#
_symmetry.space_group_name_H-M   'P 1'
#
loop_
_entity.id
_entity.type
_entity.pdbx_description
1 polymer ?
#
loop_
_entity_poly.entity_id
_entity_poly.type
_entity_poly.pdbx_seq_one_letter_code
_entity_poly.pdbx_strand_id
1 'polypeptide(L)'
;MSRKALMSEPVCLIENDETNKLSINKEALQILTRITEPLVVVAIVGKYRTGKSYLMNNLAGCKKGFPQGSTMNGKTKGIWMWCGNSKNDTWIFCLAVLLSSNLVFNSLGTIDQQAMEQLHYVTELTKRIRLRVSGQKEDETVQYKRIFPSFTWCVRDFTLELKHNGKDITEDEYLMISLKRKQGMKIEDYNLPRRCILQYFHSHKCFVFGFPVIPKKLKDLENLADHDLEGEFVAQSKRFCNYIFRSGSIKTLPGALVVNGRMLGSLAVSYVEAIKSGAVPCIENAVVALAESENTQAVKDAVTKYEAEMNRHVGTFPTETEKEFVQLHLECEKTALEVFMARSFQDNEQTHQQLQSVHE
;
A
#
# COMPACT_ATOMS: atom_id res chain seq x y z
N MET A 1 -19.14 -14.49 10.04
CA MET A 1 -20.03 -13.52 9.37
C MET A 1 -19.31 -12.99 8.14
N SER A 2 -19.85 -13.19 6.94
CA SER A 2 -19.23 -12.72 5.69
C SER A 2 -19.44 -11.21 5.58
N ARG A 3 -18.35 -10.42 5.65
CA ARG A 3 -18.41 -8.98 5.33
C ARG A 3 -18.77 -8.88 3.86
N LYS A 4 -19.92 -8.27 3.55
CA LYS A 4 -20.35 -7.97 2.18
C LYS A 4 -19.24 -7.16 1.51
N ALA A 5 -18.71 -7.63 0.38
CA ALA A 5 -17.62 -6.95 -0.31
C ALA A 5 -18.07 -5.53 -0.68
N LEU A 6 -17.27 -4.52 -0.31
CA LEU A 6 -17.56 -3.11 -0.58
C LEU A 6 -17.53 -2.81 -2.10
N MET A 7 -16.87 -3.67 -2.88
CA MET A 7 -16.73 -3.58 -4.33
C MET A 7 -16.94 -4.97 -4.94
N SER A 8 -17.67 -5.04 -6.06
CA SER A 8 -17.84 -6.25 -6.88
C SER A 8 -16.73 -6.44 -7.91
N GLU A 9 -16.08 -5.34 -8.30
CA GLU A 9 -15.03 -5.29 -9.33
C GLU A 9 -13.90 -4.35 -8.88
N PRO A 10 -12.66 -4.55 -9.38
CA PRO A 10 -11.55 -3.66 -9.06
C PRO A 10 -11.71 -2.27 -9.69
N VAL A 11 -11.30 -1.23 -8.95
CA VAL A 11 -11.41 0.18 -9.36
C VAL A 11 -10.04 0.83 -9.45
N CYS A 12 -9.80 1.59 -10.52
CA CYS A 12 -8.58 2.36 -10.66
C CYS A 12 -8.47 3.48 -9.62
N LEU A 13 -7.32 3.62 -8.92
CA LEU A 13 -7.02 4.78 -8.04
C LEU A 13 -6.01 5.77 -8.66
N ILE A 14 -5.00 5.32 -9.40
CA ILE A 14 -3.98 6.14 -10.07
C ILE A 14 -3.98 5.73 -11.54
N GLU A 15 -4.33 6.69 -12.39
CA GLU A 15 -4.32 6.59 -13.83
C GLU A 15 -3.00 7.10 -14.37
N ASN A 16 -2.56 6.54 -15.50
CA ASN A 16 -1.48 7.09 -16.31
C ASN A 16 -2.04 7.29 -17.70
N ASP A 17 -2.21 8.54 -18.08
CA ASP A 17 -2.77 8.88 -19.39
C ASP A 17 -1.79 8.56 -20.54
N GLU A 18 -2.26 8.70 -21.76
CA GLU A 18 -1.46 8.44 -22.97
C GLU A 18 -0.25 9.39 -23.09
N THR A 19 -0.27 10.52 -22.37
CA THR A 19 0.81 11.50 -22.30
C THR A 19 1.81 11.22 -21.17
N ASN A 20 1.65 10.11 -20.44
CA ASN A 20 2.42 9.74 -19.25
C ASN A 20 2.23 10.67 -18.05
N LYS A 21 1.06 11.27 -17.89
CA LYS A 21 0.74 12.02 -16.68
C LYS A 21 -0.04 11.14 -15.72
N LEU A 22 0.42 11.13 -14.47
CA LEU A 22 -0.28 10.48 -13.39
C LEU A 22 -1.45 11.34 -12.92
N SER A 23 -2.61 10.72 -12.70
CA SER A 23 -3.80 11.39 -12.13
C SER A 23 -4.50 10.46 -11.16
N ILE A 24 -5.19 11.05 -10.18
CA ILE A 24 -5.99 10.30 -9.22
C ILE A 24 -7.41 10.14 -9.77
N ASN A 25 -7.91 8.92 -9.70
CA ASN A 25 -9.30 8.63 -10.02
C ASN A 25 -10.21 9.00 -8.83
N LYS A 26 -11.14 9.93 -9.07
CA LYS A 26 -12.01 10.48 -8.04
C LYS A 26 -13.04 9.47 -7.52
N GLU A 27 -13.46 8.51 -8.34
CA GLU A 27 -14.41 7.46 -7.92
C GLU A 27 -13.74 6.52 -6.91
N ALA A 28 -12.50 6.10 -7.16
CA ALA A 28 -11.75 5.32 -6.18
C ALA A 28 -11.53 6.07 -4.87
N LEU A 29 -11.26 7.39 -4.91
CA LEU A 29 -11.19 8.19 -3.69
C LEU A 29 -12.51 8.15 -2.91
N GLN A 30 -13.65 8.28 -3.58
CA GLN A 30 -14.97 8.21 -2.93
C GLN A 30 -15.26 6.85 -2.31
N ILE A 31 -14.72 5.76 -2.87
CA ILE A 31 -14.81 4.44 -2.26
C ILE A 31 -13.91 4.37 -1.03
N LEU A 32 -12.68 4.85 -1.13
CA LEU A 32 -11.71 4.85 -0.04
C LEU A 32 -12.20 5.66 1.18
N THR A 33 -12.90 6.79 0.99
CA THR A 33 -13.43 7.58 2.11
C THR A 33 -14.48 6.85 2.95
N ARG A 34 -15.09 5.78 2.41
CA ARG A 34 -16.07 4.94 3.11
C ARG A 34 -15.43 3.84 3.95
N ILE A 35 -14.13 3.60 3.81
CA ILE A 35 -13.41 2.56 4.55
C ILE A 35 -12.74 3.21 5.76
N THR A 36 -13.34 3.04 6.93
CA THR A 36 -12.85 3.60 8.19
C THR A 36 -11.95 2.63 8.95
N GLU A 37 -11.98 1.35 8.59
CA GLU A 37 -11.15 0.32 9.21
C GLU A 37 -9.67 0.43 8.82
N PRO A 38 -8.76 -0.04 9.69
CA PRO A 38 -7.35 -0.20 9.36
C PRO A 38 -7.14 -1.05 8.10
N LEU A 39 -6.24 -0.60 7.23
CA LEU A 39 -5.96 -1.28 5.96
C LEU A 39 -4.68 -2.10 6.01
N VAL A 40 -4.78 -3.32 5.48
CA VAL A 40 -3.63 -4.07 4.95
C VAL A 40 -3.59 -3.81 3.45
N VAL A 41 -2.49 -3.27 2.94
CA VAL A 41 -2.36 -2.89 1.53
C VAL A 41 -1.32 -3.77 0.87
N VAL A 42 -1.75 -4.58 -0.10
CA VAL A 42 -0.86 -5.47 -0.87
C VAL A 42 -0.67 -4.90 -2.26
N ALA A 43 0.57 -4.63 -2.66
CA ALA A 43 0.91 -4.21 -4.01
C ALA A 43 1.72 -5.29 -4.72
N ILE A 44 1.38 -5.60 -5.97
CA ILE A 44 2.15 -6.53 -6.81
C ILE A 44 2.76 -5.78 -7.99
N VAL A 45 4.07 -5.91 -8.15
CA VAL A 45 4.86 -5.26 -9.20
C VAL A 45 5.75 -6.29 -9.92
N GLY A 46 6.30 -5.93 -11.07
CA GLY A 46 7.15 -6.81 -11.89
C GLY A 46 6.68 -6.89 -13.34
N LYS A 47 7.48 -7.44 -14.25
CA LYS A 47 7.31 -7.33 -15.71
C LYS A 47 5.88 -7.61 -16.22
N TYR A 48 5.51 -6.99 -17.33
CA TYR A 48 4.25 -7.26 -18.02
C TYR A 48 4.13 -8.75 -18.41
N ARG A 49 2.91 -9.31 -18.40
CA ARG A 49 2.61 -10.73 -18.70
C ARG A 49 3.29 -11.79 -17.82
N THR A 50 3.60 -11.47 -16.59
CA THR A 50 4.16 -12.42 -15.62
C THR A 50 3.10 -13.09 -14.72
N GLY A 51 1.80 -12.93 -15.04
CA GLY A 51 0.72 -13.54 -14.26
C GLY A 51 0.40 -12.82 -12.93
N LYS A 52 0.67 -11.50 -12.84
CA LYS A 52 0.34 -10.69 -11.65
C LYS A 52 -1.16 -10.69 -11.35
N SER A 53 -2.00 -10.42 -12.35
CA SER A 53 -3.47 -10.40 -12.21
C SER A 53 -4.03 -11.73 -11.71
N TYR A 54 -3.41 -12.85 -12.09
CA TYR A 54 -3.75 -14.18 -11.60
C TYR A 54 -3.53 -14.29 -10.08
N LEU A 55 -2.34 -13.90 -9.59
CA LEU A 55 -2.07 -13.91 -8.14
C LEU A 55 -3.01 -12.97 -7.37
N MET A 56 -3.35 -11.82 -7.97
CA MET A 56 -4.30 -10.87 -7.39
C MET A 56 -5.72 -11.42 -7.31
N ASN A 57 -6.19 -12.13 -8.34
CA ASN A 57 -7.49 -12.80 -8.34
C ASN A 57 -7.56 -13.87 -7.26
N ASN A 58 -6.47 -14.62 -7.07
CA ASN A 58 -6.39 -15.61 -6.01
C ASN A 58 -6.43 -14.96 -4.61
N LEU A 59 -5.73 -13.83 -4.41
CA LEU A 59 -5.83 -13.04 -3.18
C LEU A 59 -7.22 -12.43 -2.97
N ALA A 60 -7.92 -12.04 -4.03
CA ALA A 60 -9.29 -11.56 -3.92
C ALA A 60 -10.30 -12.69 -3.65
N GLY A 61 -9.89 -13.96 -3.74
CA GLY A 61 -10.80 -15.11 -3.72
C GLY A 61 -11.77 -15.13 -4.91
N CYS A 62 -11.47 -14.41 -5.99
CA CYS A 62 -12.35 -14.25 -7.14
C CYS A 62 -11.56 -14.42 -8.45
N LYS A 63 -11.92 -15.42 -9.26
CA LYS A 63 -11.23 -15.73 -10.53
C LYS A 63 -11.37 -14.64 -11.60
N LYS A 64 -12.42 -13.81 -11.53
CA LYS A 64 -12.77 -12.78 -12.52
C LYS A 64 -12.67 -11.34 -11.99
N GLY A 65 -11.88 -11.09 -10.93
CA GLY A 65 -11.67 -9.73 -10.42
C GLY A 65 -10.90 -8.86 -11.41
N PHE A 66 -9.60 -9.09 -11.52
CA PHE A 66 -8.69 -8.47 -12.49
C PHE A 66 -8.81 -9.08 -13.87
N PRO A 67 -8.95 -8.27 -14.93
CA PRO A 67 -8.78 -8.74 -16.29
C PRO A 67 -7.33 -9.23 -16.47
N GLN A 68 -7.17 -10.48 -16.90
CA GLN A 68 -5.91 -11.02 -17.37
C GLN A 68 -5.96 -11.00 -18.92
N GLY A 69 -4.81 -10.89 -19.57
CA GLY A 69 -4.75 -10.56 -21.00
C GLY A 69 -3.89 -11.54 -21.78
N SER A 70 -4.46 -12.19 -22.79
CA SER A 70 -3.79 -13.15 -23.69
C SER A 70 -3.34 -12.53 -25.03
N THR A 71 -3.69 -11.28 -25.34
CA THR A 71 -3.36 -10.57 -26.60
C THR A 71 -2.25 -9.52 -26.45
N MET A 72 -1.59 -9.13 -27.56
CA MET A 72 -0.44 -8.19 -27.65
C MET A 72 -0.60 -6.83 -26.91
N ASN A 73 -1.82 -6.40 -26.59
CA ASN A 73 -2.12 -5.18 -25.82
C ASN A 73 -2.42 -5.47 -24.34
N GLY A 74 -1.85 -4.68 -23.42
CA GLY A 74 -2.10 -4.76 -21.98
C GLY A 74 -3.50 -4.33 -21.59
N LYS A 75 -4.23 -5.17 -20.83
CA LYS A 75 -5.66 -5.02 -20.51
C LYS A 75 -5.99 -4.78 -19.04
N THR A 76 -5.07 -4.26 -18.23
CA THR A 76 -5.40 -3.84 -16.85
C THR A 76 -5.22 -2.32 -16.76
N LYS A 77 -6.32 -1.57 -16.69
CA LYS A 77 -6.31 -0.11 -16.47
C LYS A 77 -6.94 0.17 -15.10
N GLY A 78 -6.07 0.26 -14.10
CA GLY A 78 -6.37 0.93 -12.84
C GLY A 78 -5.35 0.69 -11.73
N ILE A 79 -5.45 1.33 -10.56
CA ILE A 79 -4.92 0.69 -9.33
C ILE A 79 -5.73 -0.57 -9.09
N TRP A 80 -5.19 -1.67 -9.59
CA TRP A 80 -4.16 -2.37 -8.83
C TRP A 80 -2.89 -2.21 -9.65
N MET A 81 -1.85 -1.59 -9.08
CA MET A 81 -0.83 -0.89 -9.87
C MET A 81 -0.24 -1.66 -11.07
N TRP A 82 -0.66 -1.28 -12.27
CA TRP A 82 0.21 -1.19 -13.44
C TRP A 82 -0.30 -0.07 -14.35
N CYS A 83 0.64 0.78 -14.78
CA CYS A 83 0.40 1.84 -15.74
C CYS A 83 1.66 2.02 -16.62
N GLY A 84 2.07 0.94 -17.29
CA GLY A 84 3.24 0.94 -18.16
C GLY A 84 3.02 1.77 -19.42
N ASN A 85 3.67 2.92 -19.45
CA ASN A 85 4.56 3.30 -20.55
C ASN A 85 5.92 3.58 -19.89
N SER A 86 7.02 3.21 -20.57
CA SER A 86 8.37 3.06 -20.01
C SER A 86 8.99 4.25 -19.27
N LYS A 87 8.34 5.44 -19.29
CA LYS A 87 8.80 6.64 -18.58
C LYS A 87 8.37 6.70 -17.11
N ASN A 88 7.25 6.08 -16.72
CA ASN A 88 6.70 6.18 -15.35
C ASN A 88 6.89 4.92 -14.50
N ASP A 89 7.47 3.85 -15.04
CA ASP A 89 7.57 2.55 -14.35
C ASP A 89 8.23 2.66 -12.98
N THR A 90 9.25 3.52 -12.85
CA THR A 90 9.90 3.75 -11.56
C THR A 90 9.01 4.50 -10.58
N TRP A 91 8.23 5.50 -11.04
CA TRP A 91 7.30 6.22 -10.16
C TRP A 91 6.16 5.34 -9.69
N ILE A 92 5.65 4.51 -10.59
CA ILE A 92 4.70 3.45 -10.26
C ILE A 92 5.32 2.58 -9.18
N PHE A 93 6.50 2.01 -9.39
CA PHE A 93 7.18 1.22 -8.36
C PHE A 93 7.34 1.95 -7.01
N CYS A 94 7.73 3.22 -7.02
CA CYS A 94 7.84 4.04 -5.80
C CYS A 94 6.48 4.19 -5.09
N LEU A 95 5.41 4.43 -5.84
CA LEU A 95 4.05 4.52 -5.28
C LEU A 95 3.59 3.18 -4.66
N ALA A 96 3.97 2.02 -5.23
CA ALA A 96 3.67 0.72 -4.58
C ALA A 96 4.36 0.63 -3.24
N VAL A 97 5.65 0.98 -3.20
CA VAL A 97 6.43 0.93 -1.97
C VAL A 97 5.81 1.86 -0.92
N LEU A 98 5.46 3.10 -1.30
CA LEU A 98 4.91 4.09 -0.38
C LEU A 98 3.52 3.72 0.15
N LEU A 99 2.64 3.21 -0.71
CA LEU A 99 1.23 2.97 -0.36
C LEU A 99 1.00 1.58 0.26
N SER A 100 1.84 0.59 -0.03
CA SER A 100 1.65 -0.78 0.46
C SER A 100 2.23 -1.04 1.85
N SER A 101 1.68 -2.06 2.53
CA SER A 101 2.30 -2.71 3.69
C SER A 101 2.97 -4.04 3.30
N ASN A 102 2.60 -4.62 2.15
CA ASN A 102 3.24 -5.81 1.58
C ASN A 102 3.50 -5.59 0.08
N LEU A 103 4.76 -5.62 -0.32
CA LEU A 103 5.19 -5.53 -1.71
C LEU A 103 5.52 -6.92 -2.23
N VAL A 104 4.75 -7.39 -3.21
CA VAL A 104 5.04 -8.61 -3.95
C VAL A 104 5.77 -8.25 -5.24
N PHE A 105 7.00 -8.69 -5.37
CA PHE A 105 7.74 -8.60 -6.64
C PHE A 105 7.59 -9.91 -7.41
N ASN A 106 7.03 -9.85 -8.61
CA ASN A 106 6.69 -11.00 -9.43
C ASN A 106 7.57 -11.06 -10.69
N SER A 107 8.35 -12.13 -10.84
CA SER A 107 9.22 -12.38 -11.99
C SER A 107 9.02 -13.79 -12.55
N LEU A 108 9.49 -14.04 -13.77
CA LEU A 108 9.52 -15.37 -14.39
C LEU A 108 10.93 -15.98 -14.29
N GLY A 109 11.01 -17.30 -14.29
CA GLY A 109 12.25 -18.05 -14.34
C GLY A 109 12.94 -18.17 -12.98
N THR A 110 14.08 -17.52 -12.81
CA THR A 110 14.94 -17.64 -11.63
C THR A 110 15.40 -16.26 -11.15
N ILE A 111 15.98 -16.19 -9.95
CA ILE A 111 16.60 -14.99 -9.42
C ILE A 111 18.05 -14.92 -9.91
N ASP A 112 18.23 -14.48 -11.15
CA ASP A 112 19.53 -14.26 -11.78
C ASP A 112 19.90 -12.77 -11.87
N GLN A 113 20.98 -12.44 -12.58
CA GLN A 113 21.38 -11.05 -12.75
C GLN A 113 20.38 -10.24 -13.59
N GLN A 114 19.72 -10.87 -14.56
CA GLN A 114 18.69 -10.22 -15.38
C GLN A 114 17.44 -9.90 -14.55
N ALA A 115 17.09 -10.75 -13.58
CA ALA A 115 16.03 -10.48 -12.62
C ALA A 115 16.40 -9.32 -11.69
N MET A 116 17.67 -9.22 -11.28
CA MET A 116 18.17 -8.09 -10.47
C MET A 116 18.19 -6.76 -11.24
N GLU A 117 18.52 -6.78 -12.53
CA GLU A 117 18.45 -5.58 -13.39
C GLU A 117 17.01 -5.06 -13.49
N GLN A 118 16.00 -5.92 -13.40
CA GLN A 118 14.59 -5.50 -13.35
C GLN A 118 14.23 -4.83 -12.03
N LEU A 119 15.05 -5.00 -11.00
CA LEU A 119 14.96 -4.34 -9.70
C LEU A 119 15.83 -3.09 -9.62
N HIS A 120 16.34 -2.56 -10.74
CA HIS A 120 17.00 -1.24 -10.75
C HIS A 120 16.11 -0.13 -10.16
N TYR A 121 14.78 -0.31 -10.16
CA TYR A 121 13.87 0.60 -9.47
C TYR A 121 14.14 0.67 -7.96
N VAL A 122 14.55 -0.44 -7.34
CA VAL A 122 14.89 -0.52 -5.91
C VAL A 122 16.12 0.32 -5.60
N THR A 123 17.12 0.33 -6.49
CA THR A 123 18.34 1.13 -6.30
C THR A 123 18.08 2.62 -6.46
N GLU A 124 17.00 3.00 -7.13
CA GLU A 124 16.58 4.39 -7.33
C GLU A 124 15.60 4.89 -6.25
N LEU A 125 15.14 4.02 -5.34
CA LEU A 125 14.15 4.40 -4.31
C LEU A 125 14.63 5.57 -3.45
N THR A 126 15.89 5.55 -3.00
CA THR A 126 16.43 6.63 -2.14
C THR A 126 16.60 7.96 -2.87
N LYS A 127 16.69 7.94 -4.21
CA LYS A 127 16.70 9.16 -5.03
C LYS A 127 15.28 9.69 -5.28
N ARG A 128 14.26 8.84 -5.10
CA ARG A 128 12.87 9.10 -5.50
C ARG A 128 11.88 9.08 -4.34
N ILE A 129 12.34 8.79 -3.13
CA ILE A 129 11.55 8.83 -1.91
C ILE A 129 12.40 9.53 -0.86
N ARG A 130 11.83 10.57 -0.25
CA ARG A 130 12.41 11.24 0.90
C ARG A 130 11.66 10.81 2.16
N LEU A 131 12.37 10.36 3.18
CA LEU A 131 11.73 10.00 4.45
C LEU A 131 11.44 11.23 5.32
N ARG A 132 12.35 12.22 5.34
CA ARG A 132 12.28 13.41 6.19
C ARG A 132 12.74 14.69 5.48
N VAL A 133 12.29 15.85 5.96
CA VAL A 133 12.91 17.15 5.67
C VAL A 133 14.17 17.27 6.55
N SER A 134 15.31 17.62 5.96
CA SER A 134 16.66 17.61 6.55
C SER A 134 16.74 18.03 8.04
N GLY A 135 17.42 17.25 8.90
CA GLY A 135 17.80 17.72 10.24
C GLY A 135 18.17 16.70 11.33
N GLN A 136 17.86 15.41 11.21
CA GLN A 136 18.12 14.44 12.30
C GLN A 136 19.08 13.31 11.90
N LYS A 137 20.09 13.09 12.75
CA LYS A 137 21.20 12.10 12.61
C LYS A 137 20.80 10.66 12.97
N GLU A 138 19.61 10.21 12.61
CA GLU A 138 19.30 8.77 12.72
C GLU A 138 19.74 8.04 11.44
N ASP A 139 20.13 6.77 11.60
CA ASP A 139 20.48 5.91 10.47
C ASP A 139 19.24 5.73 9.57
N GLU A 140 19.28 6.30 8.35
CA GLU A 140 18.19 6.24 7.38
C GLU A 140 17.74 4.80 7.10
N THR A 141 18.64 3.81 7.22
CA THR A 141 18.31 2.39 7.00
C THR A 141 17.30 1.85 8.00
N VAL A 142 17.38 2.26 9.27
CA VAL A 142 16.42 1.88 10.31
C VAL A 142 15.04 2.46 10.00
N GLN A 143 15.01 3.69 9.48
CA GLN A 143 13.77 4.36 9.11
C GLN A 143 13.12 3.76 7.85
N TYR A 144 13.92 3.39 6.83
CA TYR A 144 13.41 2.68 5.67
C TYR A 144 12.73 1.37 6.10
N LYS A 145 13.38 0.54 6.92
CA LYS A 145 12.80 -0.71 7.42
C LYS A 145 11.50 -0.54 8.20
N ARG A 146 11.33 0.59 8.89
CA ARG A 146 10.12 0.88 9.66
C ARG A 146 8.93 1.26 8.77
N ILE A 147 9.18 1.93 7.64
CA ILE A 147 8.13 2.54 6.81
C ILE A 147 7.84 1.71 5.55
N PHE A 148 8.87 1.10 4.97
CA PHE A 148 8.74 0.32 3.76
C PHE A 148 8.02 -1.01 4.05
N PRO A 149 7.31 -1.55 3.05
CA PRO A 149 6.51 -2.76 3.21
C PRO A 149 7.38 -3.99 3.48
N SER A 150 6.74 -5.09 3.86
CA SER A 150 7.37 -6.41 3.74
C SER A 150 7.65 -6.71 2.26
N PHE A 151 8.71 -7.46 1.97
CA PHE A 151 9.08 -7.83 0.60
C PHE A 151 8.85 -9.32 0.36
N THR A 152 8.00 -9.65 -0.62
CA THR A 152 7.74 -11.03 -1.04
C THR A 152 8.12 -11.21 -2.51
N TRP A 153 9.08 -12.07 -2.81
CA TRP A 153 9.45 -12.39 -4.19
C TRP A 153 8.67 -13.63 -4.66
N CYS A 154 7.79 -13.45 -5.63
CA CYS A 154 7.11 -14.54 -6.35
C CYS A 154 7.86 -14.85 -7.65
N VAL A 155 8.48 -16.02 -7.72
CA VAL A 155 9.21 -16.49 -8.90
C VAL A 155 8.33 -17.50 -9.64
N ARG A 156 7.85 -17.11 -10.81
CA ARG A 156 6.93 -17.87 -11.66
C ARG A 156 7.69 -18.74 -12.65
N ASP A 157 7.07 -19.82 -13.10
CA ASP A 157 7.64 -20.76 -14.07
C ASP A 157 9.03 -21.26 -13.62
N PHE A 158 9.14 -21.57 -12.33
CA PHE A 158 10.38 -22.01 -11.69
C PHE A 158 10.73 -23.43 -12.11
N THR A 159 11.94 -23.63 -12.62
CA THR A 159 12.40 -24.91 -13.19
C THR A 159 13.56 -25.55 -12.44
N LEU A 160 14.10 -24.91 -11.41
CA LEU A 160 15.25 -25.43 -10.68
C LEU A 160 14.79 -26.37 -9.55
N GLU A 161 15.59 -27.37 -9.24
CA GLU A 161 15.47 -28.06 -7.96
C GLU A 161 15.96 -27.13 -6.84
N LEU A 162 15.19 -27.05 -5.75
CA LEU A 162 15.57 -26.30 -4.55
C LEU A 162 16.64 -27.06 -3.76
N LYS A 163 17.85 -27.15 -4.33
CA LYS A 163 19.02 -27.75 -3.71
C LYS A 163 20.21 -26.82 -3.76
N HIS A 164 20.98 -26.80 -2.68
CA HIS A 164 22.26 -26.10 -2.60
C HIS A 164 23.30 -26.99 -1.92
N ASN A 165 24.43 -27.23 -2.60
CA ASN A 165 25.49 -28.14 -2.15
C ASN A 165 24.96 -29.54 -1.77
N GLY A 166 24.04 -30.07 -2.59
CA GLY A 166 23.43 -31.40 -2.41
C GLY A 166 22.39 -31.51 -1.29
N LYS A 167 22.06 -30.42 -0.60
CA LYS A 167 21.02 -30.38 0.43
C LYS A 167 19.78 -29.66 -0.08
N ASP A 168 18.60 -30.17 0.29
CA ASP A 168 17.34 -29.48 0.05
C ASP A 168 17.30 -28.15 0.82
N ILE A 169 16.79 -27.11 0.17
CA ILE A 169 16.63 -25.78 0.74
C ILE A 169 15.18 -25.31 0.59
N THR A 170 14.77 -24.40 1.45
CA THR A 170 13.48 -23.71 1.37
C THR A 170 13.50 -22.61 0.30
N GLU A 171 12.33 -22.12 -0.10
CA GLU A 171 12.22 -20.98 -1.01
C GLU A 171 12.90 -19.72 -0.43
N ASP A 172 12.80 -19.52 0.88
CA ASP A 172 13.40 -18.37 1.57
C ASP A 172 14.93 -18.48 1.59
N GLU A 173 15.48 -19.67 1.83
CA GLU A 173 16.92 -19.90 1.71
C GLU A 173 17.42 -19.67 0.27
N TYR A 174 16.65 -20.09 -0.73
CA TYR A 174 16.95 -19.79 -2.13
C TYR A 174 17.05 -18.27 -2.39
N LEU A 175 16.11 -17.48 -1.87
CA LEU A 175 16.16 -16.02 -1.95
C LEU A 175 17.40 -15.45 -1.24
N MET A 176 17.68 -15.90 -0.01
CA MET A 176 18.83 -15.40 0.75
C MET A 176 20.16 -15.75 0.09
N ILE A 177 20.27 -16.92 -0.52
CA ILE A 177 21.44 -17.31 -1.34
C ILE A 177 21.57 -16.40 -2.56
N SER A 178 20.46 -16.12 -3.25
CA SER A 178 20.44 -15.28 -4.46
C SER A 178 20.78 -13.81 -4.17
N LEU A 179 20.50 -13.35 -2.95
CA LEU A 179 20.85 -12.02 -2.44
C LEU A 179 22.27 -11.94 -1.84
N LYS A 180 23.04 -13.04 -1.79
CA LYS A 180 24.42 -12.99 -1.30
C LYS A 180 25.27 -12.04 -2.14
N ARG A 181 25.96 -11.14 -1.44
CA ARG A 181 26.92 -10.21 -2.01
C ARG A 181 28.18 -10.95 -2.42
N LYS A 182 28.77 -10.54 -3.54
CA LYS A 182 30.12 -10.98 -3.95
C LYS A 182 31.17 -10.11 -3.28
N GLN A 183 32.39 -10.62 -3.20
CA GLN A 183 33.59 -9.87 -2.81
C GLN A 183 34.52 -9.72 -4.03
N GLY A 184 35.24 -8.60 -4.13
CA GLY A 184 36.14 -8.31 -5.26
C GLY A 184 36.03 -6.86 -5.79
N MET A 185 36.84 -6.53 -6.79
CA MET A 185 36.81 -5.22 -7.46
C MET A 185 35.73 -5.19 -8.57
N LYS A 186 35.08 -4.04 -8.79
CA LYS A 186 34.08 -3.80 -9.86
C LYS A 186 32.81 -4.67 -9.80
N ILE A 187 32.25 -4.85 -8.60
CA ILE A 187 31.02 -5.63 -8.37
C ILE A 187 29.84 -4.80 -7.83
N GLU A 188 29.94 -3.47 -7.88
CA GLU A 188 28.90 -2.60 -7.30
C GLU A 188 27.55 -2.78 -8.00
N ASP A 189 27.53 -2.92 -9.33
CA ASP A 189 26.31 -3.18 -10.10
C ASP A 189 25.63 -4.50 -9.71
N TYR A 190 26.41 -5.48 -9.25
CA TYR A 190 25.91 -6.74 -8.72
C TYR A 190 25.42 -6.59 -7.27
N ASN A 191 26.17 -5.90 -6.42
CA ASN A 191 25.93 -5.83 -4.98
C ASN A 191 24.87 -4.79 -4.60
N LEU A 192 24.74 -3.69 -5.35
CA LEU A 192 23.86 -2.56 -5.05
C LEU A 192 22.38 -2.98 -4.94
N PRO A 193 21.74 -3.61 -5.97
CA PRO A 193 20.34 -4.02 -5.86
C PRO A 193 20.11 -5.00 -4.70
N ARG A 194 21.03 -5.93 -4.48
CA ARG A 194 20.98 -6.91 -3.38
C ARG A 194 21.05 -6.23 -2.01
N ARG A 195 21.96 -5.27 -1.86
CA ARG A 195 22.11 -4.48 -0.64
C ARG A 195 20.85 -3.66 -0.38
N CYS A 196 20.31 -2.98 -1.39
CA CYS A 196 19.10 -2.17 -1.26
C CYS A 196 17.89 -3.03 -0.81
N ILE A 197 17.69 -4.22 -1.36
CA ILE A 197 16.62 -5.13 -0.93
C ILE A 197 16.78 -5.49 0.55
N LEU A 198 17.98 -5.88 0.98
CA LEU A 198 18.26 -6.29 2.36
C LEU A 198 18.20 -5.12 3.38
N GLN A 199 18.49 -3.91 2.93
CA GLN A 199 18.52 -2.72 3.78
C GLN A 199 17.18 -2.00 3.87
N TYR A 200 16.41 -1.92 2.78
CA TYR A 200 15.19 -1.10 2.75
C TYR A 200 13.96 -1.84 3.28
N PHE A 201 13.88 -3.15 3.05
CA PHE A 201 12.74 -3.95 3.49
C PHE A 201 13.10 -4.73 4.75
N HIS A 202 12.17 -4.76 5.72
CA HIS A 202 12.41 -5.40 7.03
C HIS A 202 12.20 -6.92 7.00
N SER A 203 11.49 -7.44 6.00
CA SER A 203 11.16 -8.86 5.85
C SER A 203 11.31 -9.27 4.40
N HIS A 204 11.79 -10.50 4.19
CA HIS A 204 12.06 -11.09 2.88
C HIS A 204 11.45 -12.48 2.84
N LYS A 205 10.42 -12.67 2.02
CA LYS A 205 9.74 -13.95 1.78
C LYS A 205 9.90 -14.35 0.32
N CYS A 206 9.97 -15.64 0.05
CA CYS A 206 10.00 -16.17 -1.30
C CYS A 206 8.91 -17.21 -1.52
N PHE A 207 8.33 -17.19 -2.72
CA PHE A 207 7.48 -18.26 -3.23
C PHE A 207 7.92 -18.58 -4.66
N VAL A 208 8.28 -19.84 -4.91
CA VAL A 208 8.51 -20.33 -6.26
C VAL A 208 7.25 -21.04 -6.75
N PHE A 209 6.88 -20.84 -8.00
CA PHE A 209 5.72 -21.46 -8.62
C PHE A 209 6.17 -22.21 -9.86
N GLY A 210 5.83 -23.50 -9.96
CA GLY A 210 5.95 -24.24 -11.20
C GLY A 210 4.99 -23.73 -12.28
N PHE A 211 4.98 -24.41 -13.42
CA PHE A 211 4.01 -24.10 -14.48
C PHE A 211 2.59 -24.43 -14.00
N PRO A 212 1.62 -23.52 -14.19
CA PRO A 212 0.24 -23.77 -13.80
C PRO A 212 -0.43 -24.86 -14.63
N VAL A 213 -0.06 -24.92 -15.91
CA VAL A 213 -0.53 -25.87 -16.93
C VAL A 213 0.53 -25.99 -18.01
N ILE A 214 0.40 -26.99 -18.87
CA ILE A 214 1.20 -27.10 -20.10
C ILE A 214 1.11 -25.82 -20.96
N PRO A 215 2.21 -25.37 -21.61
CA PRO A 215 2.26 -24.08 -22.31
C PRO A 215 1.13 -23.82 -23.31
N LYS A 216 0.66 -24.86 -24.00
CA LYS A 216 -0.43 -24.77 -24.98
C LYS A 216 -1.77 -24.27 -24.39
N LYS A 217 -1.98 -24.48 -23.08
CA LYS A 217 -3.20 -24.08 -22.36
C LYS A 217 -3.04 -22.77 -21.57
N LEU A 218 -1.85 -22.15 -21.55
CA LEU A 218 -1.60 -20.93 -20.78
C LEU A 218 -2.50 -19.76 -21.19
N LYS A 219 -2.85 -19.68 -22.49
CA LYS A 219 -3.77 -18.65 -23.02
C LYS A 219 -5.18 -18.74 -22.44
N ASP A 220 -5.56 -19.93 -21.94
CA ASP A 220 -6.90 -20.22 -21.42
C ASP A 220 -6.91 -20.25 -19.88
N LEU A 221 -5.79 -19.95 -19.22
CA LEU A 221 -5.60 -20.06 -17.76
C LEU A 221 -6.72 -19.41 -16.94
N GLU A 222 -7.28 -18.30 -17.44
CA GLU A 222 -8.38 -17.56 -16.82
C GLU A 222 -9.70 -18.34 -16.74
N ASN A 223 -9.92 -19.23 -17.69
CA ASN A 223 -11.13 -20.04 -17.81
C ASN A 223 -10.98 -21.42 -17.15
N LEU A 224 -9.78 -21.78 -16.72
CA LEU A 224 -9.49 -23.08 -16.13
C LEU A 224 -9.94 -23.15 -14.66
N ALA A 225 -10.57 -24.27 -14.31
CA ALA A 225 -10.89 -24.57 -12.93
C ALA A 225 -9.63 -25.05 -12.18
N ASP A 226 -9.66 -25.04 -10.84
CA ASP A 226 -8.48 -25.44 -10.06
C ASP A 226 -8.08 -26.90 -10.33
N HIS A 227 -9.03 -27.75 -10.70
CA HIS A 227 -8.78 -29.15 -11.05
C HIS A 227 -8.14 -29.34 -12.43
N ASP A 228 -8.15 -28.29 -13.28
CA ASP A 228 -7.47 -28.28 -14.57
C ASP A 228 -6.01 -27.82 -14.48
N LEU A 229 -5.59 -27.36 -13.29
CA LEU A 229 -4.26 -26.84 -13.00
C LEU A 229 -3.39 -27.91 -12.32
N GLU A 230 -2.08 -27.74 -12.41
CA GLU A 230 -1.12 -28.56 -11.69
C GLU A 230 -1.33 -28.45 -10.17
N GLY A 231 -1.47 -29.60 -9.50
CA GLY A 231 -1.87 -29.65 -8.08
C GLY A 231 -0.90 -28.92 -7.16
N GLU A 232 0.41 -29.04 -7.41
CA GLU A 232 1.46 -28.33 -6.67
C GLU A 232 1.36 -26.81 -6.85
N PHE A 233 1.05 -26.34 -8.07
CA PHE A 233 0.86 -24.93 -8.35
C PHE A 233 -0.35 -24.34 -7.60
N VAL A 234 -1.46 -25.09 -7.53
CA VAL A 234 -2.65 -24.71 -6.75
C VAL A 234 -2.33 -24.68 -5.26
N ALA A 235 -1.64 -25.70 -4.74
CA ALA A 235 -1.21 -25.76 -3.35
C ALA A 235 -0.31 -24.58 -2.99
N GLN A 236 0.64 -24.23 -3.86
CA GLN A 236 1.53 -23.08 -3.70
C GLN A 236 0.78 -21.75 -3.73
N SER A 237 -0.20 -21.61 -4.64
CA SER A 237 -1.07 -20.43 -4.69
C SER A 237 -1.84 -20.25 -3.37
N LYS A 238 -2.35 -21.33 -2.78
CA LYS A 238 -3.01 -21.30 -1.48
C LYS A 238 -2.05 -20.95 -0.34
N ARG A 239 -0.83 -21.51 -0.34
CA ARG A 239 0.23 -21.17 0.64
C ARG A 239 0.57 -19.67 0.58
N PHE A 240 0.73 -19.12 -0.63
CA PHE A 240 0.97 -17.70 -0.86
C PHE A 240 -0.17 -16.84 -0.31
N CYS A 241 -1.43 -17.11 -0.69
CA CYS A 241 -2.56 -16.35 -0.20
C CYS A 241 -2.69 -16.40 1.33
N ASN A 242 -2.58 -17.61 1.91
CA ASN A 242 -2.64 -17.79 3.36
C ASN A 242 -1.52 -17.04 4.09
N TYR A 243 -0.31 -17.01 3.51
CA TYR A 243 0.78 -16.22 4.05
C TYR A 243 0.42 -14.73 4.05
N ILE A 244 0.05 -14.16 2.90
CA ILE A 244 -0.30 -12.73 2.79
C ILE A 244 -1.44 -12.34 3.76
N PHE A 245 -2.46 -13.17 3.92
CA PHE A 245 -3.55 -12.91 4.86
C PHE A 245 -3.13 -12.99 6.34
N ARG A 246 -2.15 -13.82 6.69
CA ARG A 246 -1.68 -14.00 8.07
C ARG A 246 -0.54 -13.07 8.46
N SER A 247 0.37 -12.80 7.53
CA SER A 247 1.54 -11.94 7.74
C SER A 247 1.27 -10.49 7.38
N GLY A 248 0.09 -10.19 6.81
CA GLY A 248 -0.29 -8.85 6.39
C GLY A 248 -0.27 -7.87 7.56
N SER A 249 0.72 -7.00 7.59
CA SER A 249 0.77 -5.89 8.53
C SER A 249 -0.20 -4.79 8.11
N ILE A 250 -0.86 -4.19 9.10
CA ILE A 250 -1.63 -2.97 8.92
C ILE A 250 -0.66 -1.88 8.42
N LYS A 251 -1.08 -1.09 7.44
CA LYS A 251 -0.30 0.04 6.95
C LYS A 251 -0.22 1.11 8.03
N THR A 252 1.01 1.43 8.42
CA THR A 252 1.30 2.48 9.40
C THR A 252 2.25 3.52 8.82
N LEU A 253 2.12 4.76 9.28
CA LEU A 253 3.03 5.87 9.00
C LEU A 253 3.88 6.20 10.25
N PRO A 254 4.91 7.07 10.12
CA PRO A 254 5.65 7.58 11.27
C PRO A 254 4.73 8.06 12.39
N GLY A 255 5.12 7.79 13.65
CA GLY A 255 4.25 8.01 14.81
C GLY A 255 3.23 6.91 15.08
N ALA A 256 3.36 5.73 14.44
CA ALA A 256 2.44 4.60 14.57
C ALA A 256 1.00 4.91 14.13
N LEU A 257 0.86 5.90 13.26
CA LEU A 257 -0.42 6.31 12.70
C LEU A 257 -0.97 5.21 11.79
N VAL A 258 -2.13 4.66 12.17
CA VAL A 258 -2.81 3.58 11.47
C VAL A 258 -3.57 4.14 10.26
N VAL A 259 -3.28 3.62 9.07
CA VAL A 259 -3.86 4.11 7.82
C VAL A 259 -5.18 3.41 7.54
N ASN A 260 -6.25 4.19 7.40
CA ASN A 260 -7.55 3.76 6.86
C ASN A 260 -7.69 4.14 5.37
N GLY A 261 -8.86 3.89 4.76
CA GLY A 261 -9.08 4.17 3.35
C GLY A 261 -8.96 5.65 2.99
N ARG A 262 -9.57 6.53 3.77
CA ARG A 262 -9.49 7.99 3.55
C ARG A 262 -8.04 8.47 3.54
N MET A 263 -7.27 8.08 4.56
CA MET A 263 -5.85 8.46 4.67
C MET A 263 -5.03 7.88 3.52
N LEU A 264 -5.28 6.65 3.10
CA LEU A 264 -4.62 6.05 1.94
C LEU A 264 -4.91 6.85 0.65
N GLY A 265 -6.15 7.32 0.47
CA GLY A 265 -6.54 8.17 -0.64
C GLY A 265 -5.80 9.51 -0.63
N SER A 266 -5.75 10.17 0.53
CA SER A 266 -5.03 11.43 0.71
C SER A 266 -3.52 11.29 0.51
N LEU A 267 -2.90 10.18 0.95
CA LEU A 267 -1.50 9.84 0.63
C LEU A 267 -1.28 9.73 -0.87
N ALA A 268 -2.15 8.98 -1.56
CA ALA A 268 -2.04 8.80 -3.00
C ALA A 268 -2.11 10.14 -3.74
N VAL A 269 -3.02 11.03 -3.34
CA VAL A 269 -3.12 12.40 -3.87
C VAL A 269 -1.83 13.16 -3.64
N SER A 270 -1.35 13.24 -2.40
CA SER A 270 -0.14 13.97 -2.03
C SER A 270 1.09 13.49 -2.83
N TYR A 271 1.29 12.18 -2.95
CA TYR A 271 2.42 11.64 -3.69
C TYR A 271 2.31 11.86 -5.20
N VAL A 272 1.11 11.73 -5.79
CA VAL A 272 0.92 12.00 -7.22
C VAL A 272 1.11 13.48 -7.53
N GLU A 273 0.65 14.40 -6.68
CA GLU A 273 0.86 15.84 -6.85
C GLU A 273 2.33 16.24 -6.74
N ALA A 274 3.07 15.63 -5.79
CA ALA A 274 4.52 15.80 -5.71
C ALA A 274 5.20 15.37 -7.02
N ILE A 275 4.88 14.18 -7.55
CA ILE A 275 5.46 13.68 -8.80
C ILE A 275 5.10 14.60 -9.98
N LYS A 276 3.84 15.04 -10.08
CA LYS A 276 3.37 15.92 -11.16
C LYS A 276 4.06 17.29 -11.16
N SER A 277 4.40 17.81 -9.98
CA SER A 277 5.13 19.08 -9.83
C SER A 277 6.64 18.94 -10.01
N GLY A 278 7.15 17.73 -10.25
CA GLY A 278 8.58 17.44 -10.33
C GLY A 278 9.27 17.32 -8.98
N ALA A 279 8.53 17.40 -7.88
CA ALA A 279 9.04 17.18 -6.54
C ALA A 279 9.19 15.67 -6.24
N VAL A 280 10.07 15.36 -5.29
CA VAL A 280 10.23 14.00 -4.78
C VAL A 280 9.19 13.74 -3.68
N PRO A 281 8.36 12.67 -3.78
CA PRO A 281 7.47 12.26 -2.71
C PRO A 281 8.18 12.17 -1.36
N CYS A 282 7.65 12.87 -0.37
CA CYS A 282 8.18 12.90 0.99
C CYS A 282 7.17 12.33 1.98
N ILE A 283 7.57 11.34 2.76
CA ILE A 283 6.67 10.68 3.72
C ILE A 283 6.27 11.64 4.83
N GLU A 284 7.23 12.34 5.44
CA GLU A 284 6.96 13.31 6.50
C GLU A 284 6.03 14.44 6.03
N ASN A 285 6.27 15.04 4.86
CA ASN A 285 5.38 16.06 4.32
C ASN A 285 3.96 15.53 4.10
N ALA A 286 3.83 14.29 3.63
CA ALA A 286 2.53 13.67 3.45
C ALA A 286 1.83 13.44 4.79
N VAL A 287 2.57 13.04 5.85
CA VAL A 287 1.99 12.91 7.21
C VAL A 287 1.55 14.26 7.76
N VAL A 288 2.35 15.31 7.60
CA VAL A 288 1.99 16.67 8.04
C VAL A 288 0.75 17.17 7.31
N ALA A 289 0.72 17.07 5.98
CA ALA A 289 -0.45 17.47 5.19
C ALA A 289 -1.71 16.65 5.53
N LEU A 290 -1.55 15.36 5.83
CA LEU A 290 -2.63 14.52 6.33
C LEU A 290 -3.13 15.01 7.69
N ALA A 291 -2.24 15.32 8.64
CA ALA A 291 -2.60 15.79 9.97
C ALA A 291 -3.38 17.10 9.90
N GLU A 292 -2.87 18.09 9.15
CA GLU A 292 -3.56 19.37 8.93
C GLU A 292 -4.96 19.17 8.33
N SER A 293 -5.07 18.31 7.30
CA SER A 293 -6.35 18.04 6.63
C SER A 293 -7.35 17.34 7.54
N GLU A 294 -6.92 16.30 8.26
CA GLU A 294 -7.80 15.51 9.13
C GLU A 294 -8.18 16.27 10.40
N ASN A 295 -7.26 17.04 11.00
CA ASN A 295 -7.56 17.87 12.17
C ASN A 295 -8.53 19.00 11.80
N THR A 296 -8.34 19.64 10.64
CA THR A 296 -9.30 20.66 10.15
C THR A 296 -10.70 20.08 9.96
N GLN A 297 -10.81 18.86 9.42
CA GLN A 297 -12.10 18.21 9.26
C GLN A 297 -12.68 17.73 10.60
N ALA A 298 -11.84 17.27 11.53
CA ALA A 298 -12.26 16.89 12.88
C ALA A 298 -12.90 18.07 13.61
N VAL A 299 -12.32 19.27 13.51
CA VAL A 299 -12.91 20.50 14.07
C VAL A 299 -14.29 20.76 13.47
N LYS A 300 -14.42 20.72 12.13
CA LYS A 300 -15.71 20.94 11.46
C LYS A 300 -16.78 19.93 11.88
N ASP A 301 -16.41 18.65 11.95
CA ASP A 301 -17.31 17.57 12.36
C ASP A 301 -17.74 17.75 13.82
N ALA A 302 -16.82 18.16 14.70
CA ALA A 302 -17.09 18.43 16.11
C ALA A 302 -18.02 19.64 16.30
N VAL A 303 -17.77 20.75 15.60
CA VAL A 303 -18.66 21.94 15.64
C VAL A 303 -20.05 21.58 15.14
N THR A 304 -20.16 20.87 14.01
CA THR A 304 -21.45 20.41 13.48
C THR A 304 -22.18 19.51 14.49
N LYS A 305 -21.45 18.64 15.20
CA LYS A 305 -22.02 17.78 16.23
C LYS A 305 -22.51 18.59 17.43
N TYR A 306 -21.72 19.55 17.91
CA TYR A 306 -22.08 20.45 19.00
C TYR A 306 -23.35 21.23 18.67
N GLU A 307 -23.40 21.87 17.50
CA GLU A 307 -24.58 22.61 17.02
C GLU A 307 -25.82 21.71 16.95
N ALA A 308 -25.66 20.47 16.46
CA ALA A 308 -26.77 19.52 16.37
C ALA A 308 -27.29 19.10 17.76
N GLU A 309 -26.41 18.87 18.74
CA GLU A 309 -26.82 18.54 20.11
C GLU A 309 -27.48 19.76 20.79
N MET A 310 -26.88 20.95 20.71
CA MET A 310 -27.48 22.18 21.25
C MET A 310 -28.86 22.46 20.63
N ASN A 311 -29.02 22.23 19.33
CA ASN A 311 -30.29 22.41 18.64
C ASN A 311 -31.40 21.46 19.11
N ARG A 312 -31.06 20.25 19.61
CA ARG A 312 -32.06 19.34 20.20
C ARG A 312 -32.63 19.89 21.50
N HIS A 313 -31.88 20.73 22.19
CA HIS A 313 -32.26 21.37 23.44
C HIS A 313 -32.90 22.76 23.24
N VAL A 314 -33.20 23.16 21.99
CA VAL A 314 -33.83 24.48 21.73
C VAL A 314 -35.15 24.65 22.48
N GLY A 315 -35.92 23.57 22.63
CA GLY A 315 -37.19 23.58 23.39
C GLY A 315 -37.04 23.75 24.90
N THR A 316 -35.83 23.63 25.45
CA THR A 316 -35.54 23.83 26.88
C THR A 316 -34.94 25.21 27.18
N PHE A 317 -34.80 26.09 26.17
CA PHE A 317 -34.32 27.45 26.37
C PHE A 317 -35.47 28.48 26.52
N PRO A 318 -35.30 29.52 27.36
CA PRO A 318 -34.20 29.70 28.32
C PRO A 318 -34.28 28.68 29.47
N THR A 319 -33.13 28.29 30.01
CA THR A 319 -33.07 27.41 31.19
C THR A 319 -33.51 28.17 32.45
N GLU A 320 -33.89 27.45 33.52
CA GLU A 320 -34.32 28.10 34.77
C GLU A 320 -33.12 28.71 35.51
N THR A 321 -31.95 28.07 35.41
CA THR A 321 -30.71 28.60 35.98
C THR A 321 -29.56 28.60 34.98
N GLU A 322 -28.58 29.49 35.23
CA GLU A 322 -27.30 29.49 34.50
C GLU A 322 -26.56 28.15 34.66
N LYS A 323 -26.65 27.51 35.84
CA LYS A 323 -26.03 26.22 36.10
C LYS A 323 -26.57 25.11 35.20
N GLU A 324 -27.87 25.11 34.95
CA GLU A 324 -28.50 24.15 34.03
C GLU A 324 -28.02 24.36 32.59
N PHE A 325 -27.90 25.63 32.16
CA PHE A 325 -27.35 25.94 30.84
C PHE A 325 -25.91 25.45 30.70
N VAL A 326 -25.06 25.74 31.69
CA VAL A 326 -23.65 25.33 31.68
C VAL A 326 -23.53 23.81 31.67
N GLN A 327 -24.32 23.09 32.46
CA GLN A 327 -24.30 21.62 32.46
C GLN A 327 -24.67 21.04 31.09
N LEU A 328 -25.71 21.57 30.46
CA LEU A 328 -26.14 21.17 29.12
C LEU A 328 -25.08 21.47 28.05
N HIS A 329 -24.46 22.65 28.11
CA HIS A 329 -23.34 23.03 27.27
C HIS A 329 -22.17 22.02 27.38
N LEU A 330 -21.76 21.69 28.60
CA LEU A 330 -20.65 20.75 28.86
C LEU A 330 -20.94 19.34 28.32
N GLU A 331 -22.20 18.89 28.37
CA GLU A 331 -22.61 17.60 27.80
C GLU A 331 -22.55 17.60 26.26
N CYS A 332 -23.00 18.69 25.64
CA CYS A 332 -22.89 18.88 24.19
C CYS A 332 -21.42 18.98 23.75
N GLU A 333 -20.61 19.76 24.47
CA GLU A 333 -19.18 19.92 24.23
C GLU A 333 -18.44 18.59 24.35
N LYS A 334 -18.70 17.82 25.41
CA LYS A 334 -18.12 16.48 25.60
C LYS A 334 -18.38 15.58 24.40
N THR A 335 -19.62 15.55 23.90
CA THR A 335 -19.99 14.72 22.75
C THR A 335 -19.29 15.18 21.46
N ALA A 336 -19.12 16.49 21.27
CA ALA A 336 -18.37 17.05 20.15
C ALA A 336 -16.86 16.74 20.25
N LEU A 337 -16.30 16.80 21.47
CA LEU A 337 -14.91 16.46 21.72
C LEU A 337 -14.62 14.98 21.45
N GLU A 338 -15.55 14.08 21.78
CA GLU A 338 -15.46 12.66 21.42
C GLU A 338 -15.37 12.47 19.89
N VAL A 339 -16.13 13.25 19.11
CA VAL A 339 -16.03 13.25 17.64
C VAL A 339 -14.68 13.77 17.15
N PHE A 340 -14.18 14.87 17.74
CA PHE A 340 -12.86 15.41 17.42
C PHE A 340 -11.76 14.38 17.68
N MET A 341 -11.72 13.82 18.90
CA MET A 341 -10.68 12.90 19.35
C MET A 341 -10.68 11.57 18.58
N ALA A 342 -11.84 11.15 18.05
CA ALA A 342 -11.92 9.97 17.20
C ALA A 342 -11.23 10.15 15.84
N ARG A 343 -10.95 11.39 15.43
CA ARG A 343 -10.46 11.72 14.09
C ARG A 343 -9.10 12.43 14.07
N SER A 344 -8.82 13.27 15.07
CA SER A 344 -7.60 14.08 15.10
C SER A 344 -6.35 13.24 15.42
N PHE A 345 -5.20 13.65 14.88
CA PHE A 345 -3.90 13.06 15.22
C PHE A 345 -2.75 14.05 15.01
N GLN A 346 -1.64 13.86 15.73
CA GLN A 346 -0.45 14.73 15.70
C GLN A 346 -0.75 16.23 15.87
N ASP A 347 -1.76 16.60 16.66
CA ASP A 347 -2.03 17.99 17.07
C ASP A 347 -1.06 18.45 18.17
N ASN A 348 0.25 18.42 17.87
CA ASN A 348 1.31 18.61 18.86
C ASN A 348 1.33 20.01 19.48
N GLU A 349 0.69 21.00 18.85
CA GLU A 349 0.61 22.38 19.35
C GLU A 349 -0.75 22.71 19.99
N GLN A 350 -1.68 21.75 20.06
CA GLN A 350 -3.06 21.96 20.52
C GLN A 350 -3.79 23.10 19.77
N THR A 351 -3.30 23.50 18.60
CA THR A 351 -3.85 24.62 17.83
C THR A 351 -5.24 24.28 17.30
N HIS A 352 -5.54 23.00 17.08
CA HIS A 352 -6.88 22.54 16.70
C HIS A 352 -7.78 22.15 17.89
N GLN A 353 -7.22 21.98 19.09
CA GLN A 353 -7.99 21.86 20.34
C GLN A 353 -8.57 23.20 20.82
N GLN A 354 -8.23 24.33 20.20
CA GLN A 354 -8.83 25.64 20.45
C GLN A 354 -10.28 25.77 19.94
N LEU A 355 -11.11 24.74 20.16
CA LEU A 355 -12.56 24.90 20.20
C LEU A 355 -12.99 25.83 21.36
N GLN A 356 -12.12 25.99 22.37
CA GLN A 356 -12.38 26.75 23.59
C GLN A 356 -12.37 28.29 23.43
N SER A 357 -12.01 28.85 22.27
CA SER A 357 -11.84 30.31 22.10
C SER A 357 -12.84 30.98 21.17
N VAL A 358 -13.90 30.30 20.73
CA VAL A 358 -14.95 30.90 19.86
C VAL A 358 -16.11 31.54 20.65
N HIS A 359 -16.03 31.56 21.99
CA HIS A 359 -17.07 32.12 22.86
C HIS A 359 -16.53 33.12 23.90
N GLU A 360 -15.80 34.14 23.43
CA GLU A 360 -15.90 35.48 24.05
C GLU A 360 -16.78 36.39 23.17
#